data_AF-A0A1E7MXW8-F1
#
_entry.id   AF-A0A1E7MXW8-F1
#
_cell.length_a   1.000
_cell.length_b   1.000
_cell.length_c   1.000
_cell.angle_alpha   90.00
_cell.angle_beta   90.00
_cell.angle_gamma   90.00
#
_symmetry.space_group_name_H-M   'P 1'
#
loop_
_entity.id
_entity.type
_entity.pdbx_description
1 polymer ?
#
loop_
_entity_poly.entity_id
_entity_poly.type
_entity_poly.pdbx_seq_one_letter_code
_entity_poly.pdbx_strand_id
1 'polypeptide(L)'
;MVRSGRLLALDEDAARLAAVGMVRLGARDRLGATDGTPNGAPHGAPGWTGGLHAASFADAWLSFGDTPAPGLRMPASAVLPTVAELAAELLLRSCGEDAPTALEWLGLHSAEAHERADREGLTHPAEPCALALVWHGVQALTAADGPGHRRRIEERGEAYLRERHRRQDTLALVLCCARIAAAALVELSEGDPQRVDEWLEQDAARAMPRGGPVPLWVPGRPGQPVD
;
A
#
# COMPACT_ATOMS: atom_id res chain seq x y z
N MET A 1 5.17 7.02 -29.03
CA MET A 1 5.29 5.55 -29.11
C MET A 1 4.15 4.99 -28.26
N VAL A 2 3.10 4.46 -28.88
CA VAL A 2 1.85 4.08 -28.20
C VAL A 2 2.04 2.68 -27.60
N ARG A 3 2.07 2.55 -26.27
CA ARG A 3 2.02 1.24 -25.61
C ARG A 3 0.60 0.69 -25.76
N SER A 4 0.46 -0.52 -26.31
CA SER A 4 -0.85 -1.17 -26.49
C SER A 4 -1.56 -1.33 -25.14
N GLY A 5 -2.87 -1.09 -25.08
CA GLY A 5 -3.67 -1.16 -23.82
C GLY A 5 -3.58 -2.49 -23.06
N ARG A 6 -3.26 -3.59 -23.76
CA ARG A 6 -2.99 -4.90 -23.14
C ARG A 6 -1.70 -4.94 -22.31
N LEU A 7 -0.67 -4.16 -22.68
CA LEU A 7 0.58 -4.06 -21.92
C LEU A 7 0.40 -3.16 -20.69
N LEU A 8 -0.41 -2.09 -20.82
CA LEU A 8 -0.76 -1.22 -19.69
C LEU A 8 -1.55 -1.97 -18.61
N ALA A 9 -2.53 -2.79 -19.01
CA ALA A 9 -3.28 -3.63 -18.07
C ALA A 9 -2.38 -4.61 -17.30
N LEU A 10 -1.38 -5.20 -17.96
CA LEU A 10 -0.40 -6.09 -17.31
C LEU A 10 0.51 -5.33 -16.33
N ASP A 11 0.87 -4.08 -16.63
CA ASP A 11 1.65 -3.22 -15.75
C ASP A 11 0.84 -2.79 -14.51
N GLU A 12 -0.45 -2.46 -14.68
CA GLU A 12 -1.37 -2.14 -13.58
C GLU A 12 -1.63 -3.35 -12.67
N ASP A 13 -1.88 -4.52 -13.26
CA ASP A 13 -2.04 -5.79 -12.55
C ASP A 13 -0.80 -6.13 -11.71
N ALA A 14 0.40 -5.96 -12.27
CA ALA A 14 1.65 -6.19 -11.56
C ALA A 14 1.89 -5.17 -10.43
N ALA A 15 1.52 -3.90 -10.63
CA ALA A 15 1.59 -2.88 -9.58
C ALA A 15 0.61 -3.18 -8.43
N ARG A 16 -0.60 -3.65 -8.75
CA ARG A 16 -1.61 -4.07 -7.75
C ARG A 16 -1.11 -5.26 -6.95
N LEU A 17 -0.51 -6.26 -7.61
CA LEU A 17 0.09 -7.41 -6.94
C LEU A 17 1.22 -6.98 -5.99
N ALA A 18 2.14 -6.11 -6.41
CA ALA A 18 3.18 -5.58 -5.54
C ALA A 18 2.60 -4.85 -4.32
N ALA A 19 1.55 -4.04 -4.52
CA ALA A 19 0.84 -3.36 -3.44
C ALA A 19 0.23 -4.35 -2.44
N VAL A 20 -0.50 -5.36 -2.91
CA VAL A 20 -1.09 -6.42 -2.07
C VAL A 20 -0.04 -7.15 -1.24
N GLY A 21 1.11 -7.48 -1.83
CA GLY A 21 2.22 -8.11 -1.11
C GLY A 21 2.75 -7.26 0.05
N MET A 22 2.91 -5.95 -0.17
CA MET A 22 3.33 -5.01 0.88
C MET A 22 2.26 -4.84 1.97
N VAL A 23 0.98 -4.76 1.60
CA VAL A 23 -0.15 -4.64 2.54
C VAL A 23 -0.27 -5.90 3.40
N ARG A 24 -0.11 -7.10 2.82
CA ARG A 24 -0.14 -8.37 3.56
C ARG A 24 0.92 -8.39 4.67
N LEU A 25 2.16 -8.01 4.33
CA LEU A 25 3.24 -7.99 5.31
C LEU A 25 2.97 -6.95 6.40
N GLY A 26 2.55 -5.73 6.03
CA GLY A 26 2.18 -4.71 7.00
C GLY A 26 1.01 -5.12 7.91
N ALA A 27 0.03 -5.87 7.41
CA ALA A 27 -1.10 -6.35 8.19
C ALA A 27 -0.67 -7.44 9.19
N ARG A 28 0.18 -8.38 8.75
CA ARG A 28 0.76 -9.41 9.62
C ARG A 28 1.59 -8.82 10.74
N ASP A 29 2.37 -7.78 10.46
CA ASP A 29 3.15 -7.07 11.47
C ASP A 29 2.26 -6.44 12.53
N ARG A 30 1.14 -5.84 12.11
CA ARG A 30 0.17 -5.19 12.99
C ARG A 30 -0.56 -6.21 13.87
N LEU A 31 -0.99 -7.33 13.29
CA LEU A 31 -1.65 -8.42 14.00
C LEU A 31 -0.70 -9.13 14.99
N GLY A 32 0.56 -9.32 14.61
CA GLY A 32 1.59 -9.88 15.50
C GLY A 32 1.97 -8.95 16.64
N ALA A 33 1.79 -7.64 16.50
CA ALA A 33 2.01 -6.67 17.57
C ALA A 33 0.87 -6.63 18.60
N THR A 34 -0.34 -7.09 18.23
CA THR A 34 -1.51 -7.15 19.13
C THR A 34 -1.57 -8.40 20.01
N ASP A 35 -0.82 -9.46 19.68
CA ASP A 35 -0.71 -10.69 20.49
C ASP A 35 0.19 -10.50 21.72
N GLY A 36 -0.24 -9.63 22.64
CA GLY A 36 0.32 -9.47 23.97
C GLY A 36 0.02 -10.66 24.87
N THR A 37 0.70 -11.79 24.69
CA THR A 37 0.74 -12.86 25.71
C THR A 37 1.94 -12.64 26.65
N PRO A 38 1.74 -12.50 27.99
CA PRO A 38 2.83 -12.24 28.92
C PRO A 38 3.68 -13.48 29.29
N ASN A 39 3.55 -14.62 28.60
CA ASN A 39 4.43 -15.77 28.83
C ASN A 39 4.33 -16.79 27.69
N GLY A 40 5.47 -17.10 27.06
CA GLY A 40 5.68 -18.47 26.54
C GLY A 40 6.07 -18.70 25.08
N ALA A 41 6.62 -17.74 24.32
CA ALA A 41 7.35 -18.07 23.08
C ALA A 41 8.69 -17.30 23.01
N PRO A 42 9.83 -17.96 22.75
CA PRO A 42 11.12 -17.31 22.75
C PRO A 42 11.37 -16.63 21.39
N HIS A 43 11.88 -15.39 21.42
CA HIS A 43 12.28 -14.51 20.31
C HIS A 43 11.07 -13.75 19.70
N GLY A 44 10.65 -12.59 20.23
CA GLY A 44 11.52 -11.45 20.50
C GLY A 44 11.97 -10.77 19.21
N ALA A 45 11.10 -10.68 18.20
CA ALA A 45 11.32 -9.79 17.06
C ALA A 45 10.72 -8.42 17.43
N PRO A 46 11.55 -7.40 17.71
CA PRO A 46 11.06 -6.09 18.16
C PRO A 46 10.22 -5.43 17.07
N GLY A 47 9.20 -4.61 17.38
CA GLY A 47 8.20 -4.10 16.41
C GLY A 47 8.71 -3.38 15.14
N TRP A 48 10.02 -3.16 14.99
CA TRP A 48 10.67 -2.71 13.76
C TRP A 48 11.09 -3.85 12.80
N THR A 49 11.14 -5.11 13.25
CA THR A 49 11.37 -6.28 12.38
C THR A 49 10.20 -6.59 11.45
N GLY A 50 8.99 -6.17 11.81
CA GLY A 50 7.86 -6.22 10.89
C GLY A 50 8.07 -5.30 9.67
N GLY A 51 8.36 -4.03 9.93
CA GLY A 51 8.71 -3.06 8.89
C GLY A 51 9.87 -3.49 7.99
N LEU A 52 10.80 -4.31 8.51
CA LEU A 52 11.90 -4.90 7.75
C LEU A 52 11.44 -5.95 6.71
N HIS A 53 10.36 -6.70 6.96
CA HIS A 53 9.83 -7.65 5.97
C HIS A 53 9.16 -6.95 4.80
N ALA A 54 8.31 -5.94 5.06
CA ALA A 54 7.68 -5.14 4.01
C ALA A 54 8.72 -4.34 3.21
N ALA A 55 9.72 -3.75 3.87
CA ALA A 55 10.82 -3.05 3.20
C ALA A 55 11.67 -3.98 2.33
N SER A 56 12.03 -5.17 2.83
CA SER A 56 12.79 -6.16 2.06
C SER A 56 12.01 -6.67 0.85
N PHE A 57 10.70 -6.87 1.00
CA PHE A 57 9.82 -7.22 -0.11
C PHE A 57 9.76 -6.09 -1.15
N ALA A 58 9.55 -4.85 -0.70
CA ALA A 58 9.52 -3.68 -1.58
C ALA A 58 10.85 -3.49 -2.32
N ASP A 59 12.00 -3.68 -1.67
CA ASP A 59 13.32 -3.62 -2.32
C ASP A 59 13.53 -4.72 -3.38
N ALA A 60 12.87 -5.87 -3.23
CA ALA A 60 12.93 -6.95 -4.21
C ALA A 60 12.01 -6.71 -5.42
N TRP A 61 10.85 -6.07 -5.19
CA TRP A 61 9.78 -5.88 -6.16
C TRP A 61 9.75 -4.52 -6.85
N LEU A 62 10.40 -3.50 -6.29
CA LEU A 62 10.40 -2.15 -6.84
C LEU A 62 11.71 -1.83 -7.57
N SER A 63 11.60 -1.06 -8.65
CA SER A 63 12.71 -0.39 -9.30
C SER A 63 12.64 1.12 -9.05
N PHE A 64 13.79 1.73 -8.75
CA PHE A 64 13.92 3.14 -8.36
C PHE A 64 14.69 3.95 -9.42
N GLY A 65 14.45 3.67 -10.70
CA GLY A 65 15.19 4.26 -11.82
C GLY A 65 16.46 3.49 -12.23
N ASP A 66 16.76 2.37 -11.57
CA ASP A 66 17.83 1.46 -11.97
C ASP A 66 17.46 0.67 -13.24
N THR A 67 18.47 0.26 -14.03
CA THR A 67 18.30 -0.60 -15.21
C THR A 67 17.42 -1.82 -14.87
N PRO A 68 16.36 -2.12 -15.66
CA PRO A 68 15.44 -3.21 -15.32
C PRO A 68 16.20 -4.53 -15.24
N ALA A 69 16.26 -5.10 -14.03
CA ALA A 69 16.77 -6.44 -13.81
C ALA A 69 15.77 -7.48 -14.33
N PRO A 70 16.21 -8.66 -14.79
CA PRO A 70 15.29 -9.72 -15.18
C PRO A 70 14.46 -10.18 -13.97
N GLY A 71 13.15 -9.90 -14.01
CA GLY A 71 12.19 -10.22 -12.94
C GLY A 71 10.96 -9.29 -12.93
N LEU A 72 9.97 -9.59 -12.08
CA LEU A 72 8.70 -8.84 -11.90
C LEU A 72 8.88 -7.47 -11.20
N ARG A 73 9.98 -6.75 -11.46
CA ARG A 73 10.26 -5.47 -10.81
C ARG A 73 9.44 -4.35 -11.45
N MET A 74 8.64 -3.68 -10.64
CA MET A 74 7.79 -2.57 -11.06
C MET A 74 8.40 -1.21 -10.71
N PRO A 75 8.29 -0.19 -11.56
CA PRO A 75 8.71 1.16 -11.19
C PRO A 75 7.99 1.61 -9.91
N ALA A 76 8.73 2.08 -8.92
CA ALA A 76 8.14 2.57 -7.67
C ALA A 76 7.14 3.72 -7.92
N SER A 77 7.38 4.53 -8.96
CA SER A 77 6.47 5.58 -9.43
C SER A 77 5.15 5.04 -10.00
N ALA A 78 5.11 3.79 -10.47
CA ALA A 78 3.89 3.13 -10.93
C ALA A 78 3.16 2.44 -9.77
N VAL A 79 3.89 1.90 -8.79
CA VAL A 79 3.28 1.23 -7.62
C VAL A 79 2.72 2.22 -6.60
N LEU A 80 3.36 3.39 -6.43
CA LEU A 80 2.92 4.43 -5.49
C LEU A 80 1.44 4.85 -5.65
N PRO A 81 0.96 5.25 -6.86
CA PRO A 81 -0.46 5.58 -7.02
C PRO A 81 -1.36 4.38 -6.73
N THR A 82 -0.97 3.17 -7.15
CA THR A 82 -1.75 1.96 -6.91
C THR A 82 -1.92 1.64 -5.42
N VAL A 83 -0.86 1.77 -4.62
CA VAL A 83 -0.95 1.52 -3.17
C VAL A 83 -1.70 2.65 -2.45
N ALA A 84 -1.59 3.90 -2.91
CA ALA A 84 -2.36 5.01 -2.37
C ALA A 84 -3.87 4.87 -2.66
N GLU A 85 -4.24 4.42 -3.86
CA GLU A 85 -5.62 4.12 -4.23
C GLU A 85 -6.18 2.95 -3.42
N LEU A 86 -5.41 1.87 -3.27
CA LEU A 86 -5.78 0.73 -2.42
C LEU A 86 -5.97 1.15 -0.96
N ALA A 87 -5.09 1.99 -0.42
CA ALA A 87 -5.23 2.53 0.93
C ALA A 87 -6.50 3.37 1.09
N ALA A 88 -6.85 4.19 0.09
CA ALA A 88 -8.08 4.97 0.10
C ALA A 88 -9.33 4.09 0.04
N GLU A 89 -9.34 3.07 -0.82
CA GLU A 89 -10.44 2.09 -0.92
C GLU A 89 -10.67 1.38 0.42
N LEU A 90 -9.60 0.89 1.05
CA LEU A 90 -9.68 0.19 2.32
C LEU A 90 -10.09 1.11 3.47
N LEU A 91 -9.55 2.33 3.51
CA LEU A 91 -9.91 3.31 4.54
C LEU A 91 -11.39 3.69 4.43
N LEU A 92 -11.86 4.01 3.23
CA LEU A 92 -13.26 4.38 3.00
C LEU A 92 -14.20 3.24 3.42
N ARG A 93 -13.88 1.98 3.08
CA ARG A 93 -14.62 0.80 3.55
C ARG A 93 -14.60 0.62 5.06
N SER A 94 -13.45 0.81 5.71
CA SER A 94 -13.33 0.73 7.16
C SER A 94 -14.18 1.79 7.88
N CYS A 95 -14.43 2.93 7.22
CA CYS A 95 -15.34 3.98 7.66
C CYS A 95 -16.80 3.77 7.20
N GLY A 96 -17.17 2.59 6.70
CA GLY A 96 -18.55 2.29 6.27
C GLY A 96 -18.97 3.05 5.01
N GLU A 97 -18.03 3.33 4.11
CA GLU A 97 -18.22 4.16 2.91
C GLU A 97 -18.55 5.65 3.20
N ASP A 98 -18.30 6.11 4.44
CA ASP A 98 -18.48 7.50 4.85
C ASP A 98 -17.22 8.34 4.54
N ALA A 99 -17.29 9.08 3.43
CA ALA A 99 -16.19 9.92 2.97
C ALA A 99 -15.82 11.04 3.96
N PRO A 100 -16.77 11.83 4.52
CA PRO A 100 -16.48 12.74 5.63
C PRO A 100 -15.68 12.13 6.78
N THR A 101 -16.08 10.95 7.28
CA THR A 101 -15.36 10.28 8.37
C THR A 101 -13.94 9.88 7.97
N ALA A 102 -13.77 9.30 6.76
CA ALA A 102 -12.46 8.93 6.27
C ALA A 102 -11.53 10.15 6.11
N LEU A 103 -12.06 11.28 5.62
CA LEU A 103 -11.32 12.52 5.48
C LEU A 103 -10.99 13.15 6.83
N GLU A 104 -11.91 13.18 7.79
CA GLU A 104 -11.63 13.67 9.15
C GLU A 104 -10.50 12.86 9.81
N TRP A 105 -10.54 11.53 9.69
CA TRP A 105 -9.49 10.64 10.17
C TRP A 105 -8.13 10.99 9.56
N LEU A 106 -8.07 11.17 8.23
CA LEU A 106 -6.85 11.55 7.52
C LEU A 106 -6.34 12.93 7.94
N GLY A 107 -7.24 13.88 8.17
CA GLY A 107 -6.91 15.24 8.61
C GLY A 107 -6.24 15.24 9.98
N LEU A 108 -6.83 14.52 10.94
CA LEU A 108 -6.29 14.38 12.29
C LEU A 108 -4.90 13.72 12.26
N HIS A 109 -4.78 12.56 11.61
CA HIS A 109 -3.51 11.82 11.56
C HIS A 109 -2.43 12.57 10.78
N SER A 110 -2.81 13.36 9.78
CA SER A 110 -1.87 14.20 9.04
C SER A 110 -1.30 15.32 9.91
N ALA A 111 -2.15 15.99 10.69
CA ALA A 111 -1.71 17.02 11.63
C ALA A 111 -0.76 16.44 12.68
N GLU A 112 -1.11 15.30 13.29
CA GLU A 112 -0.26 14.61 14.26
C GLU A 112 1.09 14.16 13.66
N ALA A 113 1.07 13.63 12.45
CA ALA A 113 2.28 13.21 11.75
C ALA A 113 3.18 14.40 11.39
N HIS A 114 2.60 15.54 11.02
CA HIS A 114 3.35 16.78 10.81
C HIS A 114 4.00 17.29 12.10
N GLU A 115 3.26 17.37 13.21
CA GLU A 115 3.82 17.78 14.50
C GLU A 115 4.93 16.84 14.98
N ARG A 116 4.77 15.53 14.77
CA ARG A 116 5.80 14.54 15.09
C ARG A 116 7.04 14.74 14.23
N ALA A 117 6.88 14.91 12.92
CA ALA A 117 7.98 15.14 11.98
C ALA A 117 8.77 16.40 12.32
N ASP A 118 8.08 17.50 12.65
CA ASP A 118 8.70 18.76 13.05
C ASP A 118 9.49 18.60 14.37
N ARG A 119 8.90 17.91 15.35
CA ARG A 119 9.56 17.61 16.64
C ARG A 119 10.81 16.75 16.46
N GLU A 120 10.78 15.79 15.55
CA GLU A 120 11.88 14.88 15.24
C GLU A 120 12.90 15.49 14.25
N GLY A 121 12.63 16.69 13.73
CA GLY A 121 13.50 17.36 12.76
C GLY A 121 13.60 16.59 11.43
N LEU A 122 12.56 15.85 11.05
CA LEU A 122 12.53 15.08 9.82
C LEU A 122 12.50 16.02 8.62
N THR A 123 13.58 16.01 7.85
CA THR A 123 13.72 16.84 6.65
C THR A 123 12.81 16.37 5.51
N HIS A 124 12.41 15.10 5.50
CA HIS A 124 11.61 14.47 4.45
C HIS A 124 10.54 13.53 5.05
N PRO A 125 9.43 14.08 5.57
CA PRO A 125 8.46 13.28 6.30
C PRO A 125 7.54 12.51 5.34
N ALA A 126 7.79 11.21 5.20
CA ALA A 126 7.03 10.33 4.31
C ALA A 126 5.58 10.10 4.77
N GLU A 127 5.33 10.03 6.08
CA GLU A 127 4.02 9.72 6.66
C GLU A 127 2.96 10.81 6.36
N PRO A 128 3.20 12.12 6.60
CA PRO A 128 2.29 13.17 6.19
C PRO A 128 2.01 13.19 4.68
N CYS A 129 3.04 12.95 3.87
CA CYS A 129 2.89 12.89 2.42
C CYS A 129 2.04 11.69 1.98
N ALA A 130 2.22 10.52 2.59
CA ALA A 130 1.38 9.35 2.33
C ALA A 130 -0.09 9.62 2.68
N LEU A 131 -0.37 10.23 3.84
CA LEU A 131 -1.72 10.61 4.25
C LEU A 131 -2.37 11.59 3.26
N ALA A 132 -1.60 12.56 2.74
CA ALA A 132 -2.08 13.47 1.72
C ALA A 132 -2.38 12.79 0.37
N LEU A 133 -1.62 11.74 -0.01
CA LEU A 133 -1.92 10.95 -1.22
C LEU A 133 -3.22 10.14 -1.04
N VAL A 134 -3.39 9.51 0.13
CA VAL A 134 -4.62 8.75 0.46
C VAL A 134 -5.83 9.68 0.52
N TRP A 135 -5.68 10.91 1.02
CA TRP A 135 -6.73 11.93 0.95
C TRP A 135 -7.21 12.18 -0.47
N HIS A 136 -6.29 12.35 -1.44
CA HIS A 136 -6.70 12.50 -2.84
C HIS A 136 -7.31 11.21 -3.39
N GLY A 137 -6.88 10.03 -2.93
CA GLY A 137 -7.53 8.77 -3.26
C GLY A 137 -9.00 8.73 -2.80
N VAL A 138 -9.27 9.10 -1.56
CA VAL A 138 -10.65 9.14 -1.03
C VAL A 138 -11.50 10.15 -1.81
N GLN A 139 -10.96 11.34 -2.08
CA GLN A 139 -11.62 12.33 -2.93
C GLN A 139 -11.86 11.82 -4.36
N ALA A 140 -10.92 11.05 -4.93
CA ALA A 140 -11.06 10.47 -6.26
C ALA A 140 -12.20 9.44 -6.35
N LEU A 141 -12.41 8.68 -5.28
CA LEU A 141 -13.46 7.67 -5.19
C LEU A 141 -14.86 8.26 -4.97
N THR A 142 -14.95 9.47 -4.43
CA THR A 142 -16.20 10.00 -3.84
C THR A 142 -16.68 11.29 -4.48
N ALA A 143 -15.79 12.06 -5.12
CA ALA A 143 -16.14 13.31 -5.78
C ALA A 143 -16.52 13.11 -7.26
N ALA A 144 -17.35 14.00 -7.80
CA ALA A 144 -17.69 14.02 -9.22
C ALA A 144 -16.46 14.26 -10.13
N ASP A 145 -15.40 14.89 -9.60
CA ASP A 145 -14.11 15.10 -10.29
C ASP A 145 -13.06 14.04 -9.92
N GLY A 146 -13.48 12.78 -9.89
CA GLY A 146 -12.59 11.64 -9.61
C GLY A 146 -11.29 11.62 -10.44
N PRO A 147 -11.33 11.86 -11.77
CA PRO A 147 -10.14 11.93 -12.62
C PRO A 147 -9.17 13.05 -12.22
N GLY A 148 -9.67 14.22 -11.79
CA GLY A 148 -8.85 15.33 -11.33
C GLY A 148 -8.05 14.98 -10.07
N HIS A 149 -8.64 14.20 -9.17
CA HIS A 149 -7.96 13.73 -7.96
C HIS A 149 -6.96 12.60 -8.21
N ARG A 150 -7.24 11.65 -9.12
CA ARG A 150 -6.24 10.65 -9.54
C ARG A 150 -4.99 11.32 -10.12
N ARG A 151 -5.17 12.34 -10.96
CA ARG A 151 -4.05 13.14 -11.48
C ARG A 151 -3.26 13.84 -10.37
N ARG A 152 -3.91 14.31 -9.30
CA ARG A 152 -3.22 14.92 -8.15
C ARG A 152 -2.37 13.92 -7.36
N ILE A 153 -2.75 12.64 -7.30
CA ILE A 153 -1.93 11.58 -6.71
C ILE A 153 -0.63 11.44 -7.51
N GLU A 154 -0.74 11.37 -8.84
CA GLU A 154 0.41 11.30 -9.74
C GLU A 154 1.29 12.54 -9.60
N GLU A 155 0.72 13.74 -9.69
CA GLU A 155 1.47 15.01 -9.63
C GLU A 155 2.17 15.20 -8.27
N ARG A 156 1.50 14.90 -7.15
CA ARG A 156 2.10 15.04 -5.81
C ARG A 156 3.10 13.93 -5.51
N GLY A 157 2.81 12.71 -5.91
CA GLY A 157 3.76 11.61 -5.82
C GLY A 157 5.01 11.95 -6.61
N GLU A 158 4.86 12.40 -7.84
CA GLU A 158 5.98 12.77 -8.69
C GLU A 158 6.74 14.00 -8.19
N ALA A 159 6.06 15.01 -7.62
CA ALA A 159 6.72 16.17 -7.00
C ALA A 159 7.59 15.76 -5.81
N TYR A 160 7.04 14.94 -4.88
CA TYR A 160 7.79 14.41 -3.74
C TYR A 160 9.03 13.63 -4.19
N LEU A 161 8.87 12.82 -5.24
CA LEU A 161 9.97 12.02 -5.79
C LEU A 161 11.01 12.89 -6.50
N ARG A 162 10.60 13.86 -7.33
CA ARG A 162 11.52 14.72 -8.10
C ARG A 162 12.33 15.68 -7.24
N GLU A 163 11.72 16.26 -6.21
CA GLU A 163 12.39 17.28 -5.39
C GLU A 163 13.64 16.74 -4.67
N ARG A 164 13.70 15.42 -4.42
CA ARG A 164 14.76 14.83 -3.60
C ARG A 164 15.34 13.50 -4.09
N HIS A 165 14.74 12.83 -5.10
CA HIS A 165 15.14 11.58 -5.75
C HIS A 165 16.15 10.71 -4.98
N ARG A 166 15.78 10.28 -3.77
CA ARG A 166 16.48 9.25 -3.02
C ARG A 166 15.61 8.01 -2.96
N ARG A 167 16.22 6.85 -3.26
CA ARG A 167 15.60 5.52 -3.14
C ARG A 167 14.89 5.34 -1.80
N GLN A 168 15.55 5.76 -0.71
CA GLN A 168 15.04 5.64 0.66
C GLN A 168 13.75 6.44 0.86
N ASP A 169 13.67 7.67 0.36
CA ASP A 169 12.48 8.52 0.53
C ASP A 169 11.29 7.97 -0.26
N THR A 170 11.55 7.44 -1.46
CA THR A 170 10.54 6.77 -2.29
C THR A 170 10.00 5.51 -1.62
N LEU A 171 10.92 4.68 -1.10
CA LEU A 171 10.58 3.46 -0.39
C LEU A 171 9.78 3.78 0.88
N ALA A 172 10.21 4.78 1.66
CA ALA A 172 9.50 5.22 2.86
C ALA A 172 8.07 5.67 2.54
N LEU A 173 7.88 6.44 1.47
CA LEU A 173 6.55 6.89 1.05
C LEU A 173 5.64 5.72 0.65
N VAL A 174 6.14 4.79 -0.17
CA VAL A 174 5.38 3.59 -0.58
C VAL A 174 5.00 2.73 0.64
N LEU A 175 5.94 2.52 1.56
CA LEU A 175 5.69 1.75 2.78
C LEU A 175 4.70 2.45 3.72
N CYS A 176 4.73 3.79 3.82
CA CYS A 176 3.73 4.54 4.57
C CYS A 176 2.32 4.35 3.99
N CYS A 177 2.14 4.43 2.66
CA CYS A 177 0.86 4.12 2.03
C CYS A 177 0.41 2.68 2.29
N ALA A 178 1.33 1.71 2.17
CA ALA A 178 1.03 0.30 2.46
C ALA A 178 0.63 0.07 3.94
N ARG A 179 1.24 0.80 4.88
CA ARG A 179 0.88 0.76 6.30
C ARG A 179 -0.51 1.32 6.57
N ILE A 180 -0.91 2.40 5.90
CA ILE A 180 -2.26 2.96 6.01
C ILE A 180 -3.28 1.93 5.49
N ALA A 181 -3.05 1.34 4.32
CA ALA A 181 -3.87 0.26 3.77
C ALA A 181 -3.97 -0.93 4.72
N ALA A 182 -2.84 -1.39 5.27
CA ALA A 182 -2.79 -2.51 6.20
C ALA A 182 -3.57 -2.23 7.48
N ALA A 183 -3.43 -1.02 8.05
CA ALA A 183 -4.20 -0.62 9.23
C ALA A 183 -5.70 -0.64 8.93
N ALA A 184 -6.14 0.02 7.85
CA ALA A 184 -7.54 0.05 7.45
C ALA A 184 -8.12 -1.35 7.19
N LEU A 185 -7.34 -2.25 6.57
CA LEU A 185 -7.75 -3.63 6.33
C LEU A 185 -7.89 -4.44 7.63
N VAL A 186 -6.97 -4.26 8.58
CA VAL A 186 -7.06 -4.90 9.89
C VAL A 186 -8.29 -4.41 10.64
N GLU A 187 -8.57 -3.10 10.64
CA GLU A 187 -9.78 -2.54 11.25
C GLU A 187 -11.06 -3.06 10.56
N LEU A 188 -11.10 -3.07 9.23
CA LEU A 188 -12.23 -3.59 8.44
C LEU A 188 -12.48 -5.09 8.71
N SER A 189 -11.42 -5.82 9.04
CA SER A 189 -11.47 -7.24 9.37
C SER A 189 -11.67 -7.49 10.88
N GLU A 190 -11.87 -6.44 11.68
CA GLU A 190 -12.02 -6.51 13.14
C GLU A 190 -10.85 -7.22 13.84
N GLY A 191 -9.65 -7.13 13.26
CA GLY A 191 -8.47 -7.81 13.76
C GLY A 191 -8.39 -9.30 13.45
N ASP A 192 -9.32 -9.88 12.67
CA ASP A 192 -9.28 -11.29 12.29
C ASP A 192 -8.25 -11.55 11.17
N PRO A 193 -7.16 -12.30 11.46
CA PRO A 193 -6.12 -12.59 10.47
C PRO A 193 -6.64 -13.36 9.24
N GLN A 194 -7.66 -14.22 9.41
CA GLN A 194 -8.20 -15.01 8.32
C GLN A 194 -8.98 -14.13 7.36
N ARG A 195 -9.81 -13.21 7.87
CA ARG A 195 -10.55 -12.24 7.05
C ARG A 195 -9.60 -11.31 6.28
N VAL A 196 -8.49 -10.91 6.89
CA VAL A 196 -7.42 -10.14 6.22
C VAL A 196 -6.82 -10.94 5.05
N ASP A 197 -6.42 -12.19 5.28
CA ASP A 197 -5.80 -13.02 4.23
C ASP A 197 -6.79 -13.34 3.09
N GLU A 198 -8.05 -13.67 3.41
CA GLU A 198 -9.12 -13.89 2.43
C GLU A 198 -9.37 -12.66 1.55
N TRP A 199 -9.43 -11.47 2.15
CA TRP A 199 -9.61 -10.23 1.40
C TRP A 199 -8.46 -9.99 0.41
N LEU A 200 -7.22 -10.17 0.88
CA LEU A 200 -6.01 -9.99 0.06
C LEU A 200 -5.89 -11.03 -1.06
N GLU A 201 -6.31 -12.27 -0.81
CA GLU A 201 -6.40 -13.31 -1.83
C GLU A 201 -7.42 -12.96 -2.91
N GLN A 202 -8.60 -12.48 -2.53
CA GLN A 202 -9.63 -12.05 -3.48
C GLN A 202 -9.19 -10.84 -4.31
N ASP A 203 -8.48 -9.87 -3.71
CA ASP A 203 -7.92 -8.73 -4.44
C ASP A 203 -6.80 -9.17 -5.40
N ALA A 204 -5.87 -10.00 -4.94
CA ALA A 204 -4.81 -10.56 -5.79
C ALA A 204 -5.38 -11.39 -6.95
N ALA A 205 -6.44 -12.18 -6.71
CA ALA A 205 -7.08 -13.00 -7.74
C ALA A 205 -7.62 -12.18 -8.91
N ARG A 206 -8.16 -10.99 -8.64
CA ARG A 206 -8.68 -10.08 -9.66
C ARG A 206 -7.58 -9.53 -10.58
N ALA A 207 -6.39 -9.31 -10.03
CA ALA A 207 -5.21 -8.82 -10.75
C ALA A 207 -4.33 -9.94 -11.34
N MET A 208 -4.63 -11.22 -11.07
CA MET A 208 -3.85 -12.33 -11.64
C MET A 208 -4.29 -12.64 -13.08
N PRO A 209 -3.36 -12.79 -14.04
CA PRO A 209 -3.67 -13.30 -15.36
C PRO A 209 -4.30 -14.70 -15.25
N ARG A 210 -5.43 -14.93 -15.92
CA ARG A 210 -6.18 -16.21 -15.87
C ARG A 210 -5.35 -17.44 -16.28
N GLY A 211 -4.18 -17.26 -16.92
CA GLY A 211 -3.34 -18.34 -17.45
C GLY A 211 -1.85 -18.32 -17.05
N GLY A 212 -1.45 -17.68 -15.95
CA GLY A 212 -0.04 -17.63 -15.51
C GLY A 212 0.25 -18.36 -14.19
N PRO A 213 1.53 -18.66 -13.89
CA PRO A 213 1.93 -19.20 -12.59
C PRO A 213 1.67 -18.17 -11.48
N VAL A 214 1.12 -18.64 -10.35
CA VAL A 214 0.82 -17.82 -9.16
C VAL A 214 2.13 -17.37 -8.50
N PRO A 215 2.33 -16.08 -8.18
CA PRO A 215 3.50 -15.63 -7.43
C PRO A 215 3.58 -16.33 -6.07
N LEU A 216 4.76 -16.79 -5.66
CA LEU A 216 4.99 -17.62 -4.46
C LEU A 216 4.52 -17.00 -3.12
N TRP A 217 4.25 -15.70 -3.09
CA TRP A 217 3.76 -14.96 -1.92
C TRP A 217 2.22 -14.79 -1.90
N VAL A 218 1.53 -15.23 -2.94
CA VAL A 218 0.07 -15.42 -2.95
C VAL A 218 -0.17 -16.85 -2.45
N PRO A 219 -0.75 -17.06 -1.26
CA PRO A 219 -1.20 -18.38 -0.84
C PRO A 219 -2.09 -18.95 -1.94
N GLY A 220 -1.91 -20.24 -2.23
CA GLY A 220 -2.33 -20.88 -3.47
C GLY A 220 -3.66 -20.39 -4.05
N ARG A 221 -3.67 -20.22 -5.37
CA ARG A 221 -4.79 -19.86 -6.24
C ARG A 221 -6.16 -19.97 -5.53
N PRO A 222 -6.88 -18.87 -5.24
CA PRO A 222 -8.25 -18.97 -4.77
C PRO A 222 -9.05 -19.74 -5.82
N GLY A 223 -9.87 -20.69 -5.34
CA GLY A 223 -10.65 -21.58 -6.19
C GLY A 223 -11.42 -20.78 -7.22
N GLN A 224 -11.14 -21.01 -8.51
CA GLN A 224 -11.91 -20.36 -9.56
C GLN A 224 -13.35 -20.87 -9.49
N PRO A 225 -14.37 -20.00 -9.60
CA PRO A 225 -15.74 -20.47 -9.76
C PRO A 225 -15.77 -21.36 -11.01
N VAL A 226 -16.26 -22.58 -10.81
CA VAL A 226 -16.51 -23.55 -11.87
C VAL A 226 -17.82 -23.10 -12.51
N ASP A 227 -17.80 -22.75 -13.79
CA ASP A 227 -19.01 -22.63 -14.60
C ASP A 227 -19.77 -23.97 -14.62
#